data_AF-A0A7X0AVA0-F1
#
_entry.id   AF-A0A7X0AVA0-F1
#
_cell.length_a   1.000
_cell.length_b   1.000
_cell.length_c   1.000
_cell.angle_alpha   90.00
_cell.angle_beta   90.00
_cell.angle_gamma   90.00
#
_symmetry.space_group_name_H-M   'P 1'
#
loop_
_entity.id
_entity.type
_entity.pdbx_description
1 polymer ?
#
loop_
_entity_poly.entity_id
_entity_poly.type
_entity_poly.pdbx_seq_one_letter_code
_entity_poly.pdbx_strand_id
1 'polypeptide(L)' 'MIATKDAHTLAETLYEASNTTHVPWSRRGRLVQDAWLGAATRQLASTPPPLPDLSSTGDKVAEIPTETTTATGR' A
#
# COMPACT_ATOMS: atom_id res chain seq x y z
N MET A 1 2.30 -16.79 7.27
CA MET A 1 1.45 -16.48 8.43
C MET A 1 1.92 -15.15 8.98
N ILE A 2 1.08 -14.11 8.98
CA ILE A 2 1.42 -12.87 9.67
C ILE A 2 1.52 -13.23 11.16
N ALA A 3 2.65 -12.95 11.80
CA ALA A 3 2.78 -13.31 13.20
C ALA A 3 1.79 -12.44 13.99
N THR A 4 0.95 -13.07 14.80
CA THR A 4 -0.07 -12.41 15.64
C THR A 4 0.52 -11.32 16.53
N LYS A 5 1.82 -11.42 16.84
CA LYS A 5 2.58 -10.43 17.58
C LYS A 5 2.82 -9.14 16.78
N ASP A 6 3.11 -9.23 15.48
CA ASP A 6 3.33 -8.07 14.62
C ASP A 6 2.04 -7.26 14.44
N ALA A 7 0.91 -7.95 14.29
CA ALA A 7 -0.40 -7.31 14.20
C ALA A 7 -0.79 -6.56 15.49
N HIS A 8 -0.45 -7.13 16.65
CA HIS A 8 -0.74 -6.50 17.94
C HIS A 8 0.11 -5.23 18.16
N THR A 9 1.41 -5.30 17.90
CA THR A 9 2.32 -4.14 18.03
C THR A 9 1.94 -3.02 17.06
N LEU A 10 1.59 -3.35 15.82
CA LEU A 10 1.12 -2.36 14.86
C LEU A 10 -0.21 -1.74 15.29
N ALA A 11 -1.16 -2.55 15.77
CA ALA A 11 -2.45 -2.05 16.25
C ALA A 11 -2.30 -1.08 17.44
N GLU A 12 -1.42 -1.41 18.39
CA GLU A 12 -1.12 -0.56 19.54
C GLU A 12 -0.50 0.78 19.10
N THR A 13 0.48 0.74 18.20
CA THR A 13 1.14 1.95 17.67
C THR A 13 0.16 2.86 16.93
N LEU A 14 -0.68 2.27 16.07
CA LEU A 14 -1.68 3.02 15.30
C LEU A 14 -2.75 3.64 16.20
N TYR A 15 -3.16 2.90 17.23
CA TYR A 15 -4.08 3.41 18.24
C TYR A 15 -3.47 4.56 19.02
N GLU A 16 -2.24 4.43 19.53
CA GLU A 16 -1.58 5.47 20.31
C GLU A 16 -1.38 6.75 19.49
N ALA A 17 -0.98 6.62 18.22
CA ALA A 17 -0.87 7.76 17.30
C ALA A 17 -2.22 8.47 17.07
N SER A 18 -3.33 7.73 17.12
CA SER A 18 -4.69 8.25 16.94
C SER A 18 -5.41 8.57 18.25
N ASN A 19 -4.74 8.38 19.40
CA ASN A 19 -5.37 8.45 20.71
C ASN A 19 -5.53 9.89 21.21
N THR A 20 -6.59 10.56 20.78
CA THR A 20 -6.95 11.91 21.25
C THR A 20 -7.56 11.94 22.64
N THR A 21 -8.03 10.78 23.12
CA THR A 21 -8.72 10.67 24.42
C THR A 21 -7.78 10.33 25.58
N HIS A 22 -6.48 10.15 25.33
CA HIS A 22 -5.47 9.77 26.32
C HIS A 22 -5.78 8.47 27.11
N VAL A 23 -6.68 7.62 26.63
CA VAL A 23 -6.97 6.33 27.26
C VAL A 23 -5.93 5.32 26.77
N PRO A 24 -5.19 4.63 27.67
CA PRO A 24 -4.18 3.67 27.24
C PRO A 24 -4.82 2.45 26.56
N TRP A 25 -4.12 1.86 25.59
CA TRP A 25 -4.57 0.68 24.83
C TRP A 25 -5.07 -0.45 25.73
N SER A 26 -4.36 -0.72 26.83
CA SER A 26 -4.70 -1.76 27.81
C SER A 26 -6.00 -1.51 28.58
N ARG A 27 -6.52 -0.27 28.58
CA ARG A 27 -7.82 0.09 29.18
C ARG A 27 -8.95 0.12 28.16
N ARG A 28 -8.68 -0.17 26.88
CA ARG A 28 -9.73 -0.23 25.88
C ARG A 28 -10.49 -1.54 25.93
N GLY A 29 -11.79 -1.44 25.65
CA GLY A 29 -12.65 -2.60 25.51
C GLY A 29 -12.25 -3.43 24.30
N ARG A 30 -12.56 -4.73 24.38
CA ARG A 30 -12.27 -5.73 23.34
C ARG A 30 -12.67 -5.25 21.93
N LEU A 31 -13.83 -4.62 21.77
CA LEU A 31 -14.34 -4.16 20.47
C LEU A 31 -13.42 -3.16 19.78
N VAL A 32 -12.84 -2.22 20.55
CA VAL A 32 -11.91 -1.23 20.00
C VAL A 32 -10.60 -1.92 19.61
N GLN A 33 -10.09 -2.79 20.48
CA GLN A 33 -8.87 -3.56 20.20
C GLN A 33 -9.03 -4.43 18.95
N ASP A 34 -10.17 -5.09 18.77
CA ASP A 34 -10.47 -5.95 17.62
C ASP A 34 -10.49 -5.16 16.29
N ALA A 35 -11.11 -3.98 16.29
CA ALA A 35 -11.15 -3.10 15.12
C ALA A 35 -9.73 -2.67 14.68
N TRP A 36 -8.88 -2.32 15.64
CA TRP A 36 -7.49 -1.94 15.38
C TRP A 36 -6.62 -3.13 14.98
N LEU A 37 -6.81 -4.30 15.60
CA LEU A 37 -6.14 -5.55 15.17
C LEU A 37 -6.52 -5.92 13.73
N GLY A 38 -7.78 -5.77 13.35
CA GLY A 38 -8.25 -6.01 11.99
C GLY A 38 -7.60 -5.06 10.98
N ALA A 39 -7.49 -3.77 11.33
CA ALA A 39 -6.80 -2.78 10.50
C ALA A 39 -5.30 -3.08 10.36
N ALA A 40 -4.62 -3.39 11.46
CA ALA A 40 -3.20 -3.76 11.46
C ALA A 40 -2.93 -5.02 10.64
N THR A 41 -3.77 -6.05 10.79
CA THR A 41 -3.66 -7.29 10.02
C THR A 41 -3.83 -7.03 8.52
N ARG A 42 -4.76 -6.15 8.13
CA ARG A 42 -4.91 -5.74 6.73
C ARG A 42 -3.70 -5.00 6.21
N GLN A 43 -3.11 -4.08 6.98
CA GLN A 43 -1.89 -3.38 6.57
C GLN A 43 -0.70 -4.34 6.39
N LEU A 44 -0.54 -5.32 7.28
CA LEU A 44 0.49 -6.35 7.14
C LEU A 44 0.22 -7.30 5.97
N ALA A 45 -1.04 -7.60 5.70
CA ALA A 45 -1.47 -8.38 4.54
C ALA A 45 -1.35 -7.60 3.22
N SER A 46 -1.37 -6.27 3.27
CA SER A 46 -1.17 -5.36 2.14
C SER A 46 0.29 -5.24 1.70
N THR A 47 1.15 -6.23 2.02
CA THR A 47 2.32 -6.46 1.16
C THR A 47 1.76 -6.67 -0.25
N PRO A 48 1.94 -5.72 -1.19
CA PRO A 48 1.38 -5.89 -2.51
C PRO A 48 1.94 -7.20 -3.07
N PRO A 49 1.14 -8.05 -3.73
CA PRO A 49 1.73 -9.11 -4.54
C PRO A 49 2.78 -8.44 -5.44
N PRO A 50 3.93 -9.08 -5.72
CA PRO A 50 4.82 -8.56 -6.74
C PRO A 50 3.95 -8.29 -7.95
N LEU A 51 3.93 -7.01 -8.39
CA LEU A 51 3.22 -6.61 -9.60
C LEU A 51 3.56 -7.67 -10.65
N PRO A 52 2.59 -8.26 -11.38
CA PRO A 52 2.96 -8.97 -12.58
C PRO A 52 3.77 -7.98 -13.41
N ASP A 53 5.02 -8.33 -13.69
CA ASP A 53 5.93 -7.52 -14.49
C ASP A 53 5.23 -7.24 -15.82
N LEU A 54 4.66 -6.04 -15.96
CA LEU A 54 4.09 -5.55 -17.22
C LEU A 54 5.22 -5.09 -18.17
N SER A 55 6.49 -5.45 -17.91
CA SER A 55 7.60 -5.22 -18.83
C SER A 55 7.63 -6.23 -20.00
N SER A 56 6.60 -7.06 -20.15
CA SER A 56 6.46 -7.97 -21.28
C SER A 56 5.12 -7.78 -21.99
N THR A 57 4.88 -6.59 -22.54
CA THR A 57 3.92 -6.42 -23.65
C THR A 57 4.44 -5.37 -24.61
N GLY A 58 5.21 -5.85 -25.58
CA GLY A 58 5.03 -5.46 -26.97
C GLY A 58 5.42 -4.04 -27.36
N ASP A 59 6.72 -3.74 -27.34
CA ASP A 59 7.27 -2.79 -28.32
C ASP A 59 7.35 -3.51 -29.68
N LYS A 60 6.18 -3.76 -30.27
CA LYS A 60 6.09 -4.04 -31.70
C LYS A 60 5.97 -2.67 -32.34
N VAL A 61 7.12 -2.04 -32.64
CA VAL A 61 7.20 -0.86 -33.49
C VAL A 61 6.41 -1.14 -34.77
N ALA A 62 5.18 -0.63 -34.82
CA ALA A 62 4.48 -0.45 -36.06
C ALA A 62 5.25 0.65 -36.79
N GLU A 63 6.12 0.21 -37.69
CA GLU A 63 6.67 0.98 -38.79
C GLU A 63 5.51 1.68 -39.50
N ILE A 64 5.23 2.92 -39.11
CA ILE A 64 4.48 3.87 -39.93
C ILE A 64 5.46 4.43 -40.95
N PRO A 65 5.28 4.21 -42.27
CA PRO A 65 6.17 4.83 -43.24
C PRO A 65 5.68 6.26 -43.51
N THR A 66 6.66 7.17 -43.68
CA THR A 66 6.57 8.46 -44.43
C THR A 66 5.79 9.57 -43.68
N GLU A 67 6.23 10.83 -43.55
CA GLU A 67 7.00 11.72 -44.43
C GLU A 67 7.80 12.78 -43.65
N THR A 68 8.95 13.15 -44.23
CA THR A 68 9.77 14.34 -44.01
C THR A 68 8.95 15.63 -43.87
N THR A 69 9.30 16.50 -42.91
CA THR A 69 9.59 17.93 -43.17
C THR A 69 10.23 18.60 -41.95
N THR A 70 11.50 18.94 -42.12
CA THR A 70 12.25 19.92 -41.32
C THR A 70 11.77 21.33 -41.63
N ALA A 71 11.33 22.08 -40.63
CA ALA A 71 11.21 23.54 -40.75
C ALA A 71 11.42 24.19 -39.37
N THR A 72 12.51 24.94 -39.22
CA THR A 72 12.56 26.31 -38.67
C THR A 72 14.03 26.70 -38.48
N GLY A 73 14.62 27.26 -39.53
CA GLY A 73 15.85 28.06 -39.46
C GLY A 73 15.49 29.44 -39.99
N ARG A 74 15.77 30.46 -39.19
CA ARG A 74 15.58 31.87 -39.51
C ARG A 74 16.83 32.42 -40.18
#